data_AF-A0ABD1FM82-F1
#
_entry.id   AF-A0ABD1FM82-F1
#
_cell.length_a   1.000
_cell.length_b   1.000
_cell.length_c   1.000
_cell.angle_alpha   90.00
_cell.angle_beta   90.00
_cell.angle_gamma   90.00
#
_symmetry.space_group_name_H-M   'P 1'
#
loop_
_entity.id
_entity.type
_entity.pdbx_description
1 polymer ?
#
loop_
_entity_poly.entity_id
_entity_poly.type
_entity_poly.pdbx_seq_one_letter_code
_entity_poly.pdbx_strand_id
1 'polypeptide(L)'
;MEYGRLGAPEPTSGGSSSRSLTPDPTRAPTKSRLNLLLLLALAAALIVASAVAALLVVDVARSRADESALHARRPSRAVSQACGSTRYPNLCVRSLLDFPGAATASGKDLVHISVNMTLRKFGRALYSAAEISSLKMNPLVRSAYDGCLELLDDSVNLLSRSLTTVAPGDGGSGGGGGSTQDVLTWLSASLTNQDTCADGFSELNGYVKNQMTDRLKDLSELVSNCLAIYSAASGDEDFSGIPIQNRRRRLLGNEKAHRHFPAWLSRRDRKLLELPAAAINADIIVSHDGNGTYKTIAEAIKKAPEHSNRRFIIYVRAGKYDEAILKVGRKKTNLMFIGDGKGKTVISGGKSIQDNMTTFHTATFAATGAGFIARDITFENWAGPSKHQAVALRVGADHAVIYRCNVIGYQDTLYAHSQRQFYRECDIYGTVDFIFGNAAVVFQNCSIHARKPMPFQKNTITAQNRKDPNQNTGISIHACRIVAEPDLVAAKGAYPTYLGRPWKLYSRTVFLQSYLGDHIHPRGWLEWNATFALDTLYYGEYMSYGPGGAIGQRVTWPGYRVITAVEEANKFTVAQFIYGSSWLPSTGVAFSAGLST
;
A
#
# COMPACT_ATOMS: atom_id res chain seq x y z
N MET A 1 16.91 -19.10 52.33
CA MET A 1 16.21 -19.86 53.38
C MET A 1 15.28 -20.82 52.65
N GLU A 2 15.84 -21.96 52.21
CA GLU A 2 15.85 -23.29 52.87
C GLU A 2 14.72 -24.17 52.28
N TYR A 3 15.05 -25.03 51.31
CA TYR A 3 15.18 -26.50 51.42
C TYR A 3 13.92 -27.16 52.01
N GLY A 4 13.11 -27.95 51.29
CA GLY A 4 13.42 -29.15 50.50
C GLY A 4 12.84 -30.38 51.23
N ARG A 5 12.19 -31.34 50.55
CA ARG A 5 12.08 -32.73 51.05
C ARG A 5 11.55 -33.74 50.01
N LEU A 6 12.23 -34.89 50.02
CA LEU A 6 12.07 -36.11 49.24
C LEU A 6 11.15 -37.14 49.94
N GLY A 7 10.44 -37.91 49.12
CA GLY A 7 10.26 -39.38 49.11
C GLY A 7 10.07 -40.23 50.38
N ALA A 8 8.94 -40.99 50.36
CA ALA A 8 8.65 -42.39 50.82
C ALA A 8 8.85 -42.74 52.32
N PRO A 9 8.33 -43.87 52.88
CA PRO A 9 7.67 -45.06 52.27
C PRO A 9 6.38 -45.57 53.00
N GLU A 10 5.89 -46.75 52.54
CA GLU A 10 4.87 -47.72 53.06
C GLU A 10 4.73 -47.88 54.60
N PRO A 11 3.65 -48.50 55.21
CA PRO A 11 3.25 -49.90 54.94
C PRO A 11 1.79 -50.42 55.23
N THR A 12 1.50 -51.58 54.64
CA THR A 12 0.77 -52.81 55.09
C THR A 12 -0.56 -52.82 55.88
N SER A 13 -1.49 -53.61 55.31
CA SER A 13 -2.22 -54.77 55.86
C SER A 13 -3.44 -54.62 56.81
N GLY A 14 -4.48 -55.39 56.49
CA GLY A 14 -5.55 -55.79 57.42
C GLY A 14 -6.73 -56.43 56.67
N GLY A 15 -6.77 -57.77 56.61
CA GLY A 15 -7.80 -58.54 55.93
C GLY A 15 -8.70 -59.38 56.85
N SER A 16 -9.47 -60.26 56.18
CA SER A 16 -10.43 -61.27 56.68
C SER A 16 -11.85 -60.74 56.95
N SER A 17 -12.96 -61.40 56.63
CA SER A 17 -13.33 -62.71 56.04
C SER A 17 -14.83 -62.56 55.64
N SER A 18 -15.52 -63.32 54.80
CA SER A 18 -15.48 -64.72 54.38
C SER A 18 -16.37 -64.91 53.14
N ARG A 19 -15.96 -65.87 52.27
CA ARG A 19 -16.70 -66.70 51.29
C ARG A 19 -18.24 -66.72 51.41
N SER A 20 -19.08 -66.95 50.39
CA SER A 20 -19.01 -67.43 48.99
C SER A 20 -20.48 -67.52 48.52
N LEU A 21 -20.79 -67.47 47.20
CA LEU A 21 -21.82 -68.29 46.52
C LEU A 21 -22.17 -67.72 45.12
N THR A 22 -22.04 -68.56 44.11
CA THR A 22 -22.86 -68.62 42.87
C THR A 22 -23.61 -69.97 42.91
N PRO A 23 -24.68 -70.25 42.12
CA PRO A 23 -25.60 -69.39 41.33
C PRO A 23 -27.13 -69.73 41.43
N ASP A 24 -27.97 -68.80 40.94
CA ASP A 24 -29.32 -68.91 40.26
C ASP A 24 -30.58 -69.49 40.97
N PRO A 25 -31.84 -69.34 40.46
CA PRO A 25 -32.53 -68.31 39.64
C PRO A 25 -33.91 -67.85 40.22
N THR A 26 -34.61 -66.98 39.46
CA THR A 26 -36.08 -66.75 39.37
C THR A 26 -36.73 -65.61 40.16
N ARG A 27 -37.17 -64.55 39.45
CA ARG A 27 -38.58 -64.06 39.41
C ARG A 27 -38.77 -62.90 38.44
N ALA A 28 -39.71 -63.05 37.50
CA ALA A 28 -40.18 -62.00 36.59
C ALA A 28 -41.19 -61.05 37.28
N PRO A 29 -41.23 -59.75 36.95
CA PRO A 29 -42.33 -58.87 37.31
C PRO A 29 -43.40 -58.78 36.20
N THR A 30 -44.61 -58.45 36.64
CA THR A 30 -45.91 -58.64 36.01
C THR A 30 -46.28 -57.61 34.92
N LYS A 31 -47.11 -58.06 33.96
CA LYS A 31 -47.51 -57.39 32.71
C LYS A 31 -48.11 -55.97 32.79
N SER A 32 -48.49 -55.43 33.95
CA SER A 32 -49.16 -54.10 34.01
C SER A 32 -48.21 -52.90 34.07
N ARG A 33 -46.99 -53.06 34.62
CA ARG A 33 -45.97 -51.99 34.63
C ARG A 33 -45.31 -51.79 33.27
N LEU A 34 -45.24 -52.86 32.47
CA LEU A 34 -44.66 -52.82 31.12
C LEU A 34 -45.52 -51.97 30.17
N ASN A 35 -46.85 -52.08 30.25
CA ASN A 35 -47.77 -51.33 29.40
C ASN A 35 -47.78 -49.83 29.72
N LEU A 36 -47.64 -49.43 30.99
CA LEU A 36 -47.55 -48.02 31.38
C LEU A 36 -46.22 -47.40 30.91
N LEU A 37 -45.11 -48.14 31.02
CA LEU A 37 -43.81 -47.71 30.52
C LEU A 37 -43.80 -47.61 28.98
N LEU A 38 -44.48 -48.52 28.28
CA LEU A 38 -44.64 -48.46 26.82
C LEU A 38 -45.46 -47.24 26.38
N LEU A 39 -46.53 -46.91 27.10
CA LEU A 39 -47.36 -45.73 26.79
C LEU A 39 -46.62 -44.41 27.03
N LEU A 40 -45.84 -44.33 28.12
CA LEU A 40 -45.00 -43.16 28.40
C LEU A 40 -43.85 -43.01 27.39
N ALA A 41 -43.25 -44.13 26.97
CA ALA A 41 -42.23 -44.14 25.92
C ALA A 41 -42.81 -43.72 24.56
N LEU A 42 -44.03 -44.15 24.21
CA LEU A 42 -44.72 -43.74 22.98
C LEU A 42 -45.06 -42.25 23.00
N ALA A 43 -45.55 -41.74 24.14
CA ALA A 43 -45.85 -40.32 24.30
C ALA A 43 -44.59 -39.45 24.19
N ALA A 44 -43.49 -39.87 24.83
CA ALA A 44 -42.19 -39.19 24.70
C ALA A 44 -41.66 -39.22 23.26
N ALA A 45 -41.79 -40.36 22.56
CA ALA A 45 -41.40 -40.48 21.16
C ALA A 45 -42.24 -39.56 20.25
N LEU A 46 -43.54 -39.42 20.50
CA LEU A 46 -44.42 -38.51 19.76
C LEU A 46 -44.10 -37.03 20.01
N ILE A 47 -43.72 -36.66 21.24
CA ILE A 47 -43.28 -35.30 21.58
C ILE A 47 -41.94 -34.97 20.91
N VAL A 48 -40.99 -35.92 20.90
CA VAL A 48 -39.72 -35.73 20.20
C VAL A 48 -39.94 -35.66 18.69
N ALA A 49 -40.80 -36.51 18.13
CA ALA A 49 -41.14 -36.48 16.71
C ALA A 49 -41.85 -35.16 16.31
N SER A 50 -42.74 -34.63 17.15
CA SER A 50 -43.38 -33.33 16.89
C SER A 50 -42.42 -32.16 17.04
N ALA A 51 -41.47 -32.21 17.98
CA ALA A 51 -40.41 -31.20 18.11
C ALA A 51 -39.44 -31.23 16.93
N VAL A 52 -39.07 -32.42 16.45
CA VAL A 52 -38.23 -32.59 15.24
C VAL A 52 -38.99 -32.16 14.00
N ALA A 53 -40.28 -32.49 13.86
CA ALA A 53 -41.10 -32.02 12.76
C ALA A 53 -41.29 -30.50 12.80
N ALA A 54 -41.48 -29.89 13.98
CA ALA A 54 -41.56 -28.45 14.13
C ALA A 54 -40.22 -27.77 13.81
N LEU A 55 -39.09 -28.35 14.23
CA LEU A 55 -37.75 -27.86 13.85
C LEU A 55 -37.53 -27.98 12.34
N LEU A 56 -37.89 -29.09 11.71
CA LEU A 56 -37.80 -29.27 10.26
C LEU A 56 -38.75 -28.33 9.52
N VAL A 57 -39.95 -28.06 10.03
CA VAL A 57 -40.88 -27.10 9.43
C VAL A 57 -40.38 -25.67 9.61
N VAL A 58 -39.74 -25.33 10.74
CA VAL A 58 -39.09 -24.04 10.95
C VAL A 58 -37.84 -23.90 10.07
N ASP A 59 -37.09 -24.97 9.85
CA ASP A 59 -35.91 -24.97 8.97
C ASP A 59 -36.31 -24.91 7.50
N VAL A 60 -37.41 -25.58 7.11
CA VAL A 60 -38.01 -25.50 5.76
C VAL A 60 -38.74 -24.16 5.56
N ALA A 61 -39.33 -23.58 6.61
CA ALA A 61 -39.94 -22.25 6.56
C ALA A 61 -38.85 -21.16 6.55
N ARG A 62 -37.72 -21.36 7.24
CA ARG A 62 -36.52 -20.52 7.12
C ARG A 62 -35.87 -20.68 5.76
N SER A 63 -35.79 -21.90 5.20
CA SER A 63 -35.27 -22.11 3.86
C SER A 63 -36.20 -21.53 2.79
N ARG A 64 -37.52 -21.57 2.99
CA ARG A 64 -38.52 -20.91 2.14
C ARG A 64 -38.57 -19.39 2.33
N ALA A 65 -38.27 -18.88 3.52
CA ALA A 65 -38.12 -17.44 3.78
C ALA A 65 -36.79 -16.91 3.26
N ASP A 66 -35.71 -17.71 3.29
CA ASP A 66 -34.45 -17.45 2.58
C ASP A 66 -34.64 -17.53 1.06
N GLU A 67 -35.42 -18.50 0.55
CA GLU A 67 -35.79 -18.55 -0.88
C GLU A 67 -36.70 -17.40 -1.31
N SER A 68 -37.63 -16.93 -0.47
CA SER A 68 -38.52 -15.81 -0.82
C SER A 68 -37.87 -14.44 -0.62
N ALA A 69 -36.84 -14.34 0.23
CA ALA A 69 -35.94 -13.18 0.29
C ALA A 69 -34.87 -13.20 -0.82
N LEU A 70 -34.58 -14.36 -1.42
CA LEU A 70 -33.79 -14.52 -2.65
C LEU A 70 -34.67 -14.61 -3.91
N HIS A 71 -35.42 -13.55 -4.20
CA HIS A 71 -35.38 -13.09 -5.60
C HIS A 71 -34.03 -12.41 -5.84
N ALA A 72 -32.96 -13.22 -5.87
CA ALA A 72 -31.68 -12.81 -6.40
C ALA A 72 -31.92 -12.38 -7.85
N ARG A 73 -32.03 -11.06 -8.06
CA ARG A 73 -32.10 -10.46 -9.39
C ARG A 73 -30.97 -11.07 -10.21
N ARG A 74 -31.32 -11.85 -11.24
CA ARG A 74 -30.30 -12.44 -12.12
C ARG A 74 -29.43 -11.31 -12.66
N PRO A 75 -28.09 -11.43 -12.60
CA PRO A 75 -27.22 -10.39 -13.12
C PRO A 75 -27.46 -10.22 -14.62
N SER A 76 -27.50 -8.96 -15.06
CA SER A 76 -27.57 -8.65 -16.49
C SER A 76 -26.30 -9.14 -17.18
N ARG A 77 -26.35 -9.30 -18.51
CA ARG A 77 -25.15 -9.69 -19.28
C ARG A 77 -23.99 -8.71 -19.06
N ALA A 78 -24.30 -7.41 -18.94
CA ALA A 78 -23.30 -6.37 -18.68
C ALA A 78 -22.64 -6.55 -17.30
N VAL A 79 -23.42 -6.84 -16.24
CA VAL A 79 -22.90 -7.11 -14.90
C VAL A 79 -22.02 -8.36 -14.89
N SER A 80 -22.49 -9.45 -15.50
CA SER A 80 -21.72 -10.69 -15.59
C SER A 80 -20.40 -10.50 -16.34
N GLN A 81 -20.40 -9.73 -17.43
CA GLN A 81 -19.18 -9.42 -18.19
C GLN A 81 -18.21 -8.54 -17.39
N ALA A 82 -18.71 -7.48 -16.75
CA ALA A 82 -17.87 -6.60 -15.94
C ALA A 82 -17.24 -7.36 -14.76
N CYS A 83 -18.05 -8.08 -13.99
CA CYS A 83 -17.57 -8.86 -12.83
C CYS A 83 -16.69 -10.04 -13.21
N GLY A 84 -16.86 -10.63 -14.41
CA GLY A 84 -16.01 -11.72 -14.90
C GLY A 84 -14.54 -11.34 -15.11
N SER A 85 -14.24 -10.04 -15.23
CA SER A 85 -12.87 -9.52 -15.31
C SER A 85 -12.23 -9.20 -13.95
N THR A 86 -12.99 -9.32 -12.86
CA THR A 86 -12.56 -8.92 -11.52
C THR A 86 -11.95 -10.08 -10.73
N ARG A 87 -11.17 -9.77 -9.69
CA ARG A 87 -10.58 -10.79 -8.81
C ARG A 87 -11.59 -11.38 -7.82
N TYR A 88 -12.65 -10.63 -7.50
CA TYR A 88 -13.69 -11.01 -6.55
C TYR A 88 -15.08 -10.99 -7.21
N PRO A 89 -15.33 -11.89 -8.19
CA PRO A 89 -16.54 -11.84 -9.04
C PRO A 89 -17.84 -11.98 -8.25
N ASN A 90 -17.86 -12.83 -7.21
CA ASN A 90 -19.05 -13.02 -6.38
C ASN A 90 -19.39 -11.76 -5.58
N LEU A 91 -18.37 -11.13 -4.96
CA LEU A 91 -18.55 -9.87 -4.25
C LEU A 91 -18.94 -8.74 -5.22
N CYS A 92 -18.36 -8.72 -6.42
CA CYS A 92 -18.71 -7.76 -7.48
C CYS A 92 -20.20 -7.87 -7.86
N VAL A 93 -20.67 -9.08 -8.18
CA VAL A 93 -22.06 -9.31 -8.58
C VAL A 93 -23.01 -8.93 -7.46
N ARG A 94 -22.76 -9.42 -6.24
CA ARG A 94 -23.59 -9.11 -5.06
C ARG A 94 -23.67 -7.61 -4.83
N SER A 95 -22.53 -6.93 -4.86
CA SER A 95 -22.45 -5.48 -4.66
C SER A 95 -23.26 -4.77 -5.73
N LEU A 96 -22.98 -4.99 -7.02
CA LEU A 96 -23.69 -4.28 -8.10
C LEU A 96 -25.20 -4.51 -8.07
N LEU A 97 -25.67 -5.72 -7.73
CA LEU A 97 -27.10 -6.03 -7.64
C LEU A 97 -27.84 -5.30 -6.51
N ASP A 98 -27.14 -4.91 -5.44
CA ASP A 98 -27.70 -4.11 -4.35
C ASP A 98 -28.02 -2.66 -4.81
N PHE A 99 -27.50 -2.23 -5.97
CA PHE A 99 -27.76 -0.89 -6.50
C PHE A 99 -29.02 -0.85 -7.39
N PRO A 100 -30.02 0.01 -7.08
CA PRO A 100 -31.19 0.18 -7.93
C PRO A 100 -30.80 0.66 -9.34
N GLY A 101 -31.14 -0.11 -10.37
CA GLY A 101 -30.85 0.22 -11.77
C GLY A 101 -29.59 -0.43 -12.36
N ALA A 102 -28.78 -1.15 -11.57
CA ALA A 102 -27.61 -1.86 -12.10
C ALA A 102 -27.97 -2.97 -13.12
N ALA A 103 -29.17 -3.55 -13.01
CA ALA A 103 -29.66 -4.56 -13.94
C ALA A 103 -29.87 -4.04 -15.37
N THR A 104 -30.07 -2.72 -15.54
CA THR A 104 -30.30 -2.08 -16.85
C THR A 104 -29.15 -1.14 -17.25
N ALA A 105 -28.09 -1.06 -16.45
CA ALA A 105 -26.96 -0.15 -16.63
C ALA A 105 -26.05 -0.56 -17.80
N SER A 106 -25.53 0.42 -18.55
CA SER A 106 -24.48 0.20 -19.54
C SER A 106 -23.12 -0.06 -18.89
N GLY A 107 -22.12 -0.53 -19.65
CA GLY A 107 -20.76 -0.75 -19.12
C GLY A 107 -20.11 0.49 -18.48
N LYS A 108 -20.36 1.69 -19.04
CA LYS A 108 -19.89 2.96 -18.47
C LYS A 108 -20.63 3.31 -17.17
N ASP A 109 -21.92 3.02 -17.11
CA ASP A 109 -22.71 3.23 -15.90
C ASP A 109 -22.26 2.28 -14.77
N LEU A 110 -21.84 1.06 -15.10
CA LEU A 110 -21.32 0.09 -14.13
C LEU A 110 -20.02 0.57 -13.47
N VAL A 111 -19.16 1.31 -14.18
CA VAL A 111 -17.99 1.96 -13.59
C VAL A 111 -18.45 2.94 -12.50
N HIS A 112 -19.32 3.88 -12.85
CA HIS A 112 -19.82 4.90 -11.91
C HIS A 112 -20.55 4.26 -10.71
N ILE A 113 -21.40 3.26 -10.96
CA ILE A 113 -22.11 2.51 -9.91
C ILE A 113 -21.11 1.82 -8.98
N SER A 114 -20.09 1.14 -9.51
CA SER A 114 -19.09 0.43 -8.70
C SER A 114 -18.35 1.40 -7.78
N VAL A 115 -17.88 2.54 -8.29
CA VAL A 115 -17.13 3.54 -7.51
C VAL A 115 -18.04 4.17 -6.45
N ASN A 116 -19.30 4.49 -6.79
CA ASN A 116 -20.25 5.06 -5.84
C ASN A 116 -20.53 4.11 -4.67
N MET A 117 -20.77 2.84 -4.98
CA MET A 117 -21.00 1.81 -3.97
C MET A 117 -19.80 1.64 -3.03
N THR A 118 -18.60 1.56 -3.60
CA THR A 118 -17.36 1.45 -2.84
C THR A 118 -17.16 2.69 -1.96
N LEU A 119 -17.37 3.89 -2.48
CA LEU A 119 -17.34 5.14 -1.70
C LEU A 119 -18.30 5.10 -0.51
N ARG A 120 -19.54 4.65 -0.70
CA ARG A 120 -20.53 4.53 0.38
C ARG A 120 -20.07 3.54 1.47
N LYS A 121 -19.48 2.41 1.08
CA LYS A 121 -18.95 1.41 2.03
C LYS A 121 -17.76 1.98 2.83
N PHE A 122 -16.85 2.68 2.17
CA PHE A 122 -15.74 3.36 2.85
C PHE A 122 -16.22 4.46 3.81
N GLY A 123 -17.21 5.27 3.40
CA GLY A 123 -17.78 6.29 4.26
C GLY A 123 -18.41 5.72 5.54
N ARG A 124 -19.14 4.59 5.42
CA ARG A 124 -19.68 3.87 6.58
C ARG A 124 -18.57 3.30 7.47
N ALA A 125 -17.56 2.67 6.87
CA ALA A 125 -16.44 2.12 7.62
C ALA A 125 -15.66 3.19 8.39
N LEU A 126 -15.40 4.35 7.77
CA LEU A 126 -14.76 5.48 8.42
C LEU A 126 -15.60 6.00 9.59
N TYR A 127 -16.90 6.21 9.38
CA TYR A 127 -17.82 6.68 10.42
C TYR A 127 -17.85 5.71 11.61
N SER A 128 -18.08 4.42 11.37
CA SER A 128 -18.12 3.41 12.43
C SER A 128 -16.75 3.16 13.08
N ALA A 129 -15.64 3.32 12.34
CA ALA A 129 -14.31 3.23 12.93
C ALA A 129 -14.04 4.40 13.88
N ALA A 130 -14.52 5.61 13.57
CA ALA A 130 -14.36 6.79 14.42
C ALA A 130 -15.08 6.66 15.77
N GLU A 131 -16.14 5.85 15.86
CA GLU A 131 -16.91 5.63 17.10
C GLU A 131 -16.07 5.03 18.24
N ILE A 132 -14.99 4.30 17.92
CA ILE A 132 -14.13 3.68 18.94
C ILE A 132 -12.88 4.51 19.28
N SER A 133 -12.80 5.75 18.81
CA SER A 133 -11.65 6.63 19.03
C SER A 133 -11.37 6.91 20.51
N SER A 134 -12.43 6.97 21.32
CA SER A 134 -12.38 7.23 22.76
C SER A 134 -11.92 6.04 23.60
N LEU A 135 -11.83 4.84 23.03
CA LEU A 135 -11.36 3.67 23.76
C LEU A 135 -9.91 3.86 24.20
N LYS A 136 -9.57 3.37 25.40
CA LYS A 136 -8.19 3.34 25.88
C LYS A 136 -7.39 2.31 25.07
N MET A 137 -6.31 2.76 24.45
CA MET A 137 -5.43 1.94 23.61
C MET A 137 -3.98 2.07 24.09
N ASN A 138 -3.22 0.99 24.02
CA ASN A 138 -1.77 1.10 24.17
C ASN A 138 -1.17 1.88 22.98
N PRO A 139 0.07 2.38 23.08
CA PRO A 139 0.67 3.24 22.04
C PRO A 139 0.69 2.61 20.64
N LEU A 140 0.99 1.31 20.53
CA LEU A 140 1.08 0.62 19.25
C LEU A 140 -0.30 0.46 18.60
N VAL A 141 -1.30 0.06 19.39
CA VAL A 141 -2.71 -0.04 18.93
C VAL A 141 -3.25 1.34 18.55
N ARG A 142 -2.94 2.39 19.33
CA ARG A 142 -3.30 3.77 19.01
C ARG A 142 -2.67 4.21 17.68
N SER A 143 -1.38 3.94 17.50
CA SER A 143 -0.65 4.24 16.27
C SER A 143 -1.26 3.55 15.05
N ALA A 144 -1.62 2.26 15.15
CA ALA A 144 -2.30 1.54 14.08
C ALA A 144 -3.69 2.12 13.77
N TYR A 145 -4.46 2.43 14.82
CA TYR A 145 -5.80 3.00 14.70
C TYR A 145 -5.80 4.39 14.06
N ASP A 146 -5.00 5.32 14.57
CA ASP A 146 -4.93 6.69 14.05
C ASP A 146 -4.45 6.69 12.58
N GLY A 147 -3.49 5.83 12.25
CA GLY A 147 -2.99 5.67 10.90
C GLY A 147 -4.06 5.12 9.96
N CYS A 148 -4.84 4.14 10.43
CA CYS A 148 -5.94 3.62 9.64
C CYS A 148 -7.06 4.66 9.40
N LEU A 149 -7.43 5.46 10.41
CA LEU A 149 -8.42 6.53 10.23
C LEU A 149 -7.97 7.56 9.20
N GLU A 150 -6.69 7.97 9.24
CA GLU A 150 -6.09 8.85 8.22
C GLU A 150 -6.22 8.24 6.82
N LEU A 151 -5.83 6.97 6.68
CA LEU A 151 -5.85 6.26 5.40
C LEU A 151 -7.28 6.04 4.88
N LEU A 152 -8.25 5.82 5.75
CA LEU A 152 -9.67 5.73 5.40
C LEU A 152 -10.22 7.07 4.91
N ASP A 153 -9.97 8.18 5.61
CA ASP A 153 -10.38 9.52 5.18
C ASP A 153 -9.78 9.89 3.82
N ASP A 154 -8.48 9.64 3.64
CA ASP A 154 -7.82 9.85 2.36
C ASP A 154 -8.43 8.98 1.25
N SER A 155 -8.76 7.72 1.52
CA SER A 155 -9.41 6.83 0.56
C SER A 155 -10.82 7.30 0.19
N VAL A 156 -11.62 7.78 1.15
CA VAL A 156 -12.94 8.37 0.90
C VAL A 156 -12.81 9.58 -0.04
N ASN A 157 -11.81 10.44 0.18
CA ASN A 157 -11.58 11.56 -0.72
C ASN A 157 -11.19 11.13 -2.14
N LEU A 158 -10.29 10.16 -2.27
CA LEU A 158 -9.84 9.65 -3.57
C LEU A 158 -10.96 8.96 -4.34
N LEU A 159 -11.79 8.16 -3.67
CA LEU A 159 -12.99 7.55 -4.25
C LEU A 159 -14.02 8.60 -4.65
N SER A 160 -14.20 9.66 -3.87
CA SER A 160 -15.08 10.79 -4.21
C SER A 160 -14.61 11.51 -5.48
N ARG A 161 -13.31 11.84 -5.58
CA ARG A 161 -12.73 12.43 -6.80
C ARG A 161 -12.85 11.53 -8.02
N SER A 162 -12.66 10.22 -7.82
CA SER A 162 -12.86 9.21 -8.85
C SER A 162 -14.31 9.24 -9.33
N LEU A 163 -15.27 9.24 -8.40
CA LEU A 163 -16.70 9.26 -8.71
C LEU A 163 -17.12 10.48 -9.52
N THR A 164 -16.68 11.68 -9.14
CA THR A 164 -17.01 12.91 -9.87
C THR A 164 -16.42 12.94 -11.28
N THR A 165 -15.30 12.26 -11.49
CA THR A 165 -14.63 12.20 -12.80
C THR A 165 -15.27 11.17 -13.73
N VAL A 166 -15.82 10.08 -13.18
CA VAL A 166 -16.50 9.02 -13.96
C VAL A 166 -18.02 9.25 -14.11
N ALA A 167 -18.53 10.37 -13.62
CA ALA A 167 -19.94 10.71 -13.75
C ALA A 167 -20.34 10.88 -15.23
N PRO A 168 -21.49 10.34 -15.68
CA PRO A 168 -21.98 10.57 -17.03
C PRO A 168 -22.28 12.07 -17.24
N GLY A 169 -21.49 12.74 -18.07
CA GLY A 169 -21.74 14.11 -18.53
C GLY A 169 -21.98 14.12 -20.03
N ASP A 170 -22.98 14.90 -20.46
CA ASP A 170 -23.30 15.18 -21.86
C ASP A 170 -22.06 15.59 -22.65
N GLY A 171 -21.98 15.19 -23.93
CA GLY A 171 -20.87 15.51 -24.82
C GLY A 171 -20.64 17.02 -24.94
N GLY A 172 -19.77 17.56 -24.09
CA GLY A 172 -19.44 18.98 -24.06
C GLY A 172 -18.39 19.25 -23.00
N SER A 173 -17.21 19.69 -23.44
CA SER A 173 -16.12 20.21 -22.63
C SER A 173 -16.56 21.04 -21.41
N GLY A 174 -16.12 20.66 -20.20
CA GLY A 174 -16.00 21.58 -19.06
C GLY A 174 -16.23 20.99 -17.66
N GLY A 175 -15.19 21.00 -16.81
CA GLY A 175 -15.39 21.30 -15.37
C GLY A 175 -14.74 20.41 -14.31
N GLY A 176 -14.38 19.15 -14.59
CA GLY A 176 -13.69 18.27 -13.64
C GLY A 176 -12.37 17.79 -14.21
N GLY A 177 -11.26 18.47 -13.90
CA GLY A 177 -9.95 18.31 -14.56
C GLY A 177 -9.20 16.98 -14.32
N GLY A 178 -9.90 15.85 -14.15
CA GLY A 178 -9.31 14.52 -14.02
C GLY A 178 -9.30 13.74 -15.34
N SER A 179 -8.15 13.18 -15.70
CA SER A 179 -7.95 12.24 -16.81
C SER A 179 -8.24 10.79 -16.39
N THR A 180 -8.34 9.87 -17.36
CA THR A 180 -8.51 8.42 -17.09
C THR A 180 -7.43 7.87 -16.15
N GLN A 181 -6.20 8.35 -16.34
CA GLN A 181 -5.01 7.99 -15.58
C GLN A 181 -5.11 8.45 -14.12
N ASP A 182 -5.77 9.58 -13.87
CA ASP A 182 -5.97 10.10 -12.52
C ASP A 182 -6.90 9.18 -11.73
N VAL A 183 -7.98 8.69 -12.34
CA VAL A 183 -8.90 7.74 -11.71
C VAL A 183 -8.19 6.44 -11.35
N LEU A 184 -7.40 5.86 -12.26
CA LEU A 184 -6.60 4.66 -11.96
C LEU A 184 -5.62 4.89 -10.81
N THR A 185 -4.96 6.05 -10.78
CA THR A 185 -4.01 6.42 -9.73
C THR A 185 -4.71 6.55 -8.38
N TRP A 186 -5.86 7.23 -8.32
CA TRP A 186 -6.63 7.40 -7.09
C TRP A 186 -7.22 6.10 -6.57
N LEU A 187 -7.76 5.24 -7.45
CA LEU A 187 -8.23 3.91 -7.07
C LEU A 187 -7.07 3.03 -6.57
N SER A 188 -5.91 3.09 -7.23
CA SER A 188 -4.70 2.36 -6.82
C SER A 188 -4.20 2.82 -5.45
N ALA A 189 -4.23 4.12 -5.20
CA ALA A 189 -3.87 4.71 -3.91
C ALA A 189 -4.89 4.35 -2.81
N SER A 190 -6.20 4.34 -3.09
CA SER A 190 -7.22 3.89 -2.14
C SER A 190 -7.00 2.43 -1.72
N LEU A 191 -6.65 1.54 -2.65
CA LEU A 191 -6.31 0.15 -2.32
C LEU A 191 -5.04 0.07 -1.46
N THR A 192 -4.01 0.83 -1.83
CA THR A 192 -2.75 0.92 -1.05
C THR A 192 -2.98 1.41 0.37
N ASN A 193 -3.86 2.39 0.55
CA ASN A 193 -4.23 2.92 1.85
C ASN A 193 -4.93 1.86 2.71
N GLN A 194 -5.83 1.07 2.11
CA GLN A 194 -6.47 -0.05 2.82
C GLN A 194 -5.48 -1.14 3.22
N ASP A 195 -4.56 -1.51 2.33
CA ASP A 195 -3.52 -2.49 2.63
C ASP A 195 -2.63 -2.01 3.78
N THR A 196 -2.24 -0.73 3.77
CA THR A 196 -1.41 -0.15 4.85
C THR A 196 -2.16 -0.08 6.18
N CYS A 197 -3.46 0.26 6.16
CA CYS A 197 -4.29 0.20 7.36
C CYS A 197 -4.33 -1.24 7.92
N ALA A 198 -4.61 -2.24 7.07
CA ALA A 198 -4.69 -3.64 7.48
C ALA A 198 -3.35 -4.17 8.03
N ASP A 199 -2.24 -3.85 7.36
CA ASP A 199 -0.89 -4.25 7.77
C ASP A 199 -0.55 -3.68 9.16
N GLY A 200 -0.99 -2.46 9.49
CA GLY A 200 -0.82 -1.85 10.81
C GLY A 200 -1.45 -2.64 11.97
N PHE A 201 -2.43 -3.49 11.69
CA PHE A 201 -3.08 -4.37 12.68
C PHE A 201 -2.63 -5.83 12.62
N SER A 202 -1.83 -6.23 11.63
CA SER A 202 -1.52 -7.63 11.33
C SER A 202 -0.91 -8.39 12.53
N GLU A 203 0.05 -7.78 13.23
CA GLU A 203 0.75 -8.35 14.40
C GLU A 203 0.07 -8.03 15.74
N LEU A 204 -1.02 -7.27 15.74
CA LEU A 204 -1.74 -6.90 16.96
C LEU A 204 -2.75 -7.98 17.35
N ASN A 205 -3.27 -7.93 18.58
CA ASN A 205 -4.38 -8.76 19.03
C ASN A 205 -5.32 -7.93 19.92
N GLY A 206 -6.57 -8.38 20.08
CA GLY A 206 -7.53 -7.80 21.02
C GLY A 206 -8.70 -7.05 20.38
N TYR A 207 -9.52 -6.42 21.24
CA TYR A 207 -10.82 -5.86 20.88
C TYR A 207 -10.76 -4.86 19.72
N VAL A 208 -9.85 -3.88 19.78
CA VAL A 208 -9.73 -2.85 18.73
C VAL A 208 -9.37 -3.44 17.38
N LYS A 209 -8.42 -4.39 17.32
CA LYS A 209 -8.08 -5.09 16.08
C LYS A 209 -9.30 -5.81 15.50
N ASN A 210 -10.04 -6.53 16.34
CA ASN A 210 -11.21 -7.29 15.89
C ASN A 210 -12.30 -6.36 15.33
N GLN A 211 -12.57 -5.24 16.03
CA GLN A 211 -13.51 -4.21 15.57
C GLN A 211 -13.07 -3.57 14.25
N MET A 212 -11.79 -3.23 14.11
CA MET A 212 -11.27 -2.66 12.87
C MET A 212 -11.31 -3.66 11.73
N THR A 213 -10.92 -4.92 11.97
CA THR A 213 -10.97 -5.99 10.96
C THR A 213 -12.39 -6.19 10.42
N ASP A 214 -13.40 -6.19 11.30
CA ASP A 214 -14.80 -6.32 10.91
C ASP A 214 -15.29 -5.12 10.08
N ARG A 215 -14.93 -3.89 10.48
CA ARG A 215 -15.33 -2.66 9.77
C ARG A 215 -14.65 -2.46 8.42
N LEU A 216 -13.43 -2.98 8.27
CA LEU A 216 -12.62 -2.92 7.05
C LEU A 216 -12.92 -4.07 6.08
N LYS A 217 -13.80 -4.99 6.49
CA LYS A 217 -14.16 -6.17 5.73
C LYS A 217 -14.60 -5.79 4.31
N ASP A 218 -14.11 -6.55 3.35
CA ASP A 218 -14.40 -6.43 1.91
C ASP A 218 -13.93 -5.11 1.25
N LEU A 219 -13.43 -4.10 2.00
CA LEU A 219 -13.11 -2.79 1.42
C LEU A 219 -12.02 -2.86 0.34
N SER A 220 -10.93 -3.59 0.61
CA SER A 220 -9.84 -3.79 -0.36
C SER A 220 -10.32 -4.56 -1.60
N GLU A 221 -11.18 -5.56 -1.41
CA GLU A 221 -11.76 -6.37 -2.48
C GLU A 221 -12.72 -5.55 -3.36
N LEU A 222 -13.50 -4.64 -2.76
CA LEU A 222 -14.37 -3.71 -3.48
C LEU A 222 -13.56 -2.74 -4.35
N VAL A 223 -12.47 -2.18 -3.83
CA VAL A 223 -11.59 -1.30 -4.64
C VAL A 223 -10.89 -2.09 -5.75
N SER A 224 -10.46 -3.32 -5.49
CA SER A 224 -9.90 -4.22 -6.52
C SER A 224 -10.90 -4.46 -7.66
N ASN A 225 -12.17 -4.73 -7.33
CA ASN A 225 -13.22 -4.87 -8.32
C ASN A 225 -13.45 -3.56 -9.10
N CYS A 226 -13.47 -2.40 -8.44
CA CYS A 226 -13.56 -1.10 -9.11
C CYS A 226 -12.41 -0.87 -10.09
N LEU A 227 -11.17 -1.19 -9.69
CA LEU A 227 -9.98 -1.08 -10.54
C LEU A 227 -10.12 -1.96 -11.80
N ALA A 228 -10.51 -3.21 -11.64
CA ALA A 228 -10.68 -4.14 -12.76
C ALA A 228 -11.79 -3.69 -13.73
N ILE A 229 -12.96 -3.30 -13.21
CA ILE A 229 -14.07 -2.79 -14.04
C ILE A 229 -13.64 -1.51 -14.78
N TYR A 230 -12.95 -0.60 -14.09
CA TYR A 230 -12.47 0.66 -14.68
C TYR A 230 -11.41 0.42 -15.77
N SER A 231 -10.42 -0.41 -15.49
CA SER A 231 -9.35 -0.76 -16.43
C SER A 231 -9.92 -1.45 -17.68
N ALA A 232 -10.86 -2.38 -17.51
CA ALA A 232 -11.52 -3.04 -18.63
C ALA A 232 -12.38 -2.07 -19.48
N ALA A 233 -13.02 -1.08 -18.86
CA ALA A 233 -13.88 -0.12 -19.55
C ALA A 233 -13.13 1.03 -20.24
N SER A 234 -11.99 1.44 -19.68
CA SER A 234 -11.16 2.52 -20.22
C SER A 234 -10.34 2.12 -21.44
N GLY A 235 -10.22 0.81 -21.73
CA GLY A 235 -9.36 0.31 -22.79
C GLY A 235 -7.89 0.63 -22.55
N ASP A 236 -7.52 0.90 -21.29
CA ASP A 236 -6.14 1.20 -20.92
C ASP A 236 -5.30 -0.07 -21.03
N GLU A 237 -4.69 -0.23 -22.20
CA GLU A 237 -3.85 -1.33 -22.60
C GLU A 237 -2.36 -1.07 -22.29
N ASP A 238 -2.02 -0.04 -21.50
CA ASP A 238 -0.63 0.40 -21.24
C ASP A 238 0.29 -0.77 -20.80
N PHE A 239 -0.26 -1.82 -20.18
CA PHE A 239 0.47 -3.05 -19.84
C PHE A 239 -0.15 -4.36 -20.37
N SER A 240 -1.21 -4.34 -21.20
CA SER A 240 -1.92 -5.54 -21.72
C SER A 240 -1.04 -6.45 -22.58
N GLY A 241 0.05 -5.90 -23.15
CA GLY A 241 1.00 -6.61 -24.01
C GLY A 241 2.28 -7.11 -23.33
N ILE A 242 2.43 -6.94 -22.00
CA ILE A 242 3.55 -7.56 -21.26
C ILE A 242 3.11 -8.96 -20.82
N PRO A 243 3.66 -10.05 -21.38
CA PRO A 243 3.14 -11.38 -21.12
C PRO A 243 3.33 -11.79 -19.65
N ILE A 244 2.22 -12.11 -18.97
CA ILE A 244 2.16 -13.09 -17.89
C ILE A 244 1.50 -14.33 -18.51
N GLN A 245 2.29 -15.05 -19.31
CA GLN A 245 1.97 -16.27 -20.06
C GLN A 245 0.71 -16.30 -20.97
N ASN A 246 0.97 -16.47 -22.28
CA ASN A 246 0.12 -17.06 -23.32
C ASN A 246 -1.31 -16.51 -23.56
N ARG A 247 -1.41 -15.48 -24.42
CA ARG A 247 -2.44 -15.45 -25.48
C ARG A 247 -1.90 -14.84 -26.78
N ARG A 248 -2.01 -15.60 -27.87
CA ARG A 248 -1.81 -15.16 -29.26
C ARG A 248 -2.97 -14.23 -29.68
N ARG A 249 -2.70 -12.96 -30.09
CA ARG A 249 -3.17 -12.36 -31.37
C ARG A 249 -2.86 -10.86 -31.56
N ARG A 250 -2.33 -10.58 -32.76
CA ARG A 250 -2.44 -9.43 -33.71
C ARG A 250 -2.56 -7.98 -33.21
N LEU A 251 -1.44 -7.28 -33.47
CA LEU A 251 -1.23 -5.84 -33.68
C LEU A 251 -2.10 -5.21 -34.78
N LEU A 252 -2.47 -3.94 -34.57
CA LEU A 252 -2.26 -2.80 -35.49
C LEU A 252 -2.63 -1.50 -34.73
N GLY A 253 -1.64 -0.66 -34.41
CA GLY A 253 -1.84 0.65 -33.77
C GLY A 253 -0.91 1.68 -34.40
N ASN A 254 -1.50 2.64 -35.10
CA ASN A 254 -0.84 3.63 -35.94
C ASN A 254 -0.37 4.81 -35.06
N GLU A 255 0.93 4.93 -34.80
CA GLU A 255 1.48 6.09 -34.07
C GLU A 255 1.61 7.31 -35.00
N LYS A 256 0.89 8.39 -34.69
CA LYS A 256 1.23 9.74 -35.16
C LYS A 256 1.76 10.55 -33.98
N ALA A 257 3.08 10.70 -33.94
CA ALA A 257 3.78 11.58 -33.02
C ALA A 257 3.43 13.05 -33.32
N HIS A 258 2.64 13.69 -32.47
CA HIS A 258 2.53 15.15 -32.46
C HIS A 258 3.69 15.75 -31.66
N ARG A 259 4.77 16.10 -32.39
CA ARG A 259 5.80 17.03 -31.92
C ARG A 259 5.22 18.45 -31.88
N HIS A 260 4.63 18.85 -30.76
CA HIS A 260 4.45 20.27 -30.43
C HIS A 260 4.78 20.47 -28.95
N PHE A 261 5.78 21.30 -28.67
CA PHE A 261 6.17 21.70 -27.33
C PHE A 261 5.14 22.73 -26.82
N PRO A 262 4.43 22.47 -25.71
CA PRO A 262 3.24 23.26 -25.38
C PRO A 262 3.55 24.55 -24.56
N ALA A 263 2.81 25.62 -24.85
CA ALA A 263 3.08 27.02 -24.50
C ALA A 263 2.75 27.47 -23.05
N TRP A 264 2.70 26.54 -22.07
CA TRP A 264 2.08 26.79 -20.75
C TRP A 264 3.06 26.89 -19.57
N LEU A 265 4.37 26.99 -19.81
CA LEU A 265 5.31 27.30 -18.74
C LEU A 265 5.22 28.78 -18.37
N SER A 266 4.74 29.09 -17.17
CA SER A 266 4.83 30.47 -16.66
C SER A 266 6.32 30.82 -16.51
N ARG A 267 6.73 31.99 -17.03
CA ARG A 267 8.12 32.48 -16.89
C ARG A 267 8.54 32.61 -15.42
N ARG A 268 7.57 32.75 -14.50
CA ARG A 268 7.79 32.90 -13.06
C ARG A 268 8.28 31.61 -12.42
N ASP A 269 7.69 30.46 -12.78
CA ASP A 269 8.03 29.17 -12.16
C ASP A 269 9.37 28.62 -12.65
N ARG A 270 9.71 28.82 -13.94
CA ARG A 270 11.05 28.48 -14.48
C ARG A 270 12.15 29.26 -13.77
N LYS A 271 11.92 30.55 -13.52
CA LYS A 271 12.90 31.43 -12.86
C LYS A 271 13.15 31.03 -11.41
N LEU A 272 12.12 30.57 -10.68
CA LEU A 272 12.27 30.16 -9.27
C LEU A 272 13.23 28.97 -9.06
N LEU A 273 13.56 28.21 -10.11
CA LEU A 273 14.33 26.96 -9.99
C LEU A 273 15.80 27.09 -10.36
N GLU A 274 16.09 28.02 -11.27
CA GLU A 274 17.45 28.43 -11.61
C GLU A 274 18.01 29.44 -10.59
N LEU A 275 17.12 30.09 -9.82
CA LEU A 275 17.54 31.02 -8.78
C LEU A 275 18.19 30.29 -7.59
N PRO A 276 19.29 30.86 -7.04
CA PRO A 276 19.79 30.48 -5.72
C PRO A 276 18.67 30.60 -4.68
N ALA A 277 18.67 29.76 -3.64
CA ALA A 277 17.64 29.78 -2.59
C ALA A 277 17.41 31.19 -2.00
N ALA A 278 18.50 31.95 -1.82
CA ALA A 278 18.48 33.33 -1.33
C ALA A 278 17.79 34.35 -2.26
N ALA A 279 17.59 34.03 -3.54
CA ALA A 279 16.94 34.90 -4.52
C ALA A 279 15.46 34.53 -4.78
N ILE A 280 14.95 33.51 -4.09
CA ILE A 280 13.55 33.07 -4.19
C ILE A 280 12.69 33.92 -3.23
N ASN A 281 11.63 34.52 -3.75
CA ASN A 281 10.66 35.24 -2.92
C ASN A 281 9.76 34.24 -2.19
N ALA A 282 10.16 33.85 -0.98
CA ALA A 282 9.46 32.89 -0.14
C ALA A 282 8.24 33.51 0.55
N ASP A 283 7.16 32.73 0.73
CA ASP A 283 5.99 33.16 1.50
C ASP A 283 6.26 33.10 3.01
N ILE A 284 7.04 32.11 3.44
CA ILE A 284 7.48 31.92 4.83
C ILE A 284 8.97 31.59 4.85
N ILE A 285 9.69 32.21 5.79
CA ILE A 285 11.08 31.86 6.09
C ILE A 285 11.14 31.20 7.47
N VAL A 286 11.75 30.02 7.56
CA VAL A 286 12.00 29.31 8.81
C VAL A 286 13.48 29.43 9.16
N SER A 287 13.79 29.89 10.37
CA SER A 287 15.18 29.98 10.85
C SER A 287 15.27 29.80 12.35
N HIS A 288 16.22 28.95 12.79
CA HIS A 288 16.48 28.72 14.21
C HIS A 288 16.99 29.97 14.95
N ASP A 289 17.76 30.82 14.26
CA ASP A 289 18.34 32.05 14.81
C ASP A 289 17.32 33.19 15.01
N GLY A 290 16.06 32.97 14.62
CA GLY A 290 14.99 33.96 14.72
C GLY A 290 14.97 35.02 13.61
N ASN A 291 15.90 34.96 12.64
CA ASN A 291 15.96 35.87 11.49
C ASN A 291 15.02 35.41 10.33
N GLY A 292 13.90 34.80 10.69
CA GLY A 292 12.87 34.30 9.80
C GLY A 292 11.47 34.58 10.34
N THR A 293 10.44 34.28 9.56
CA THR A 293 9.03 34.42 9.95
C THR A 293 8.66 33.47 11.10
N TYR A 294 9.23 32.26 11.11
CA TYR A 294 8.99 31.24 12.14
C TYR A 294 10.32 30.60 12.58
N LYS A 295 10.34 30.08 13.81
CA LYS A 295 11.49 29.33 14.34
C LYS A 295 11.44 27.84 13.99
N THR A 296 10.23 27.31 13.81
CA THR A 296 10.01 25.89 13.59
C THR A 296 9.31 25.63 12.26
N ILE A 297 9.55 24.45 11.70
CA ILE A 297 8.90 23.98 10.48
C ILE A 297 7.44 23.64 10.76
N ALA A 298 7.12 23.09 11.94
CA ALA A 298 5.75 22.78 12.33
C ALA A 298 4.83 24.01 12.29
N GLU A 299 5.30 25.15 12.79
CA GLU A 299 4.56 26.43 12.75
C GLU A 299 4.34 26.91 11.31
N ALA A 300 5.36 26.82 10.46
CA ALA A 300 5.26 27.19 9.05
C ALA A 300 4.23 26.34 8.30
N ILE A 301 4.23 25.01 8.51
CA ILE A 301 3.23 24.09 7.93
C ILE A 301 1.83 24.46 8.42
N LYS A 302 1.68 24.72 9.71
CA LYS A 302 0.38 25.09 10.30
C LYS A 302 -0.17 26.36 9.65
N LYS A 303 0.68 27.37 9.45
CA LYS A 303 0.28 28.68 8.90
C LYS A 303 -0.01 28.65 7.40
N ALA A 304 0.64 27.78 6.64
CA ALA A 304 0.39 27.65 5.21
C ALA A 304 -1.11 27.47 4.91
N PRO A 305 -1.64 28.07 3.83
CA PRO A 305 -3.06 27.95 3.49
C PRO A 305 -3.44 26.50 3.16
N GLU A 306 -4.69 26.14 3.45
CA GLU A 306 -5.28 24.90 2.97
C GLU A 306 -5.86 25.11 1.56
N HIS A 307 -5.81 24.07 0.72
CA HIS A 307 -6.36 24.03 -0.64
C HIS A 307 -5.87 25.19 -1.52
N SER A 308 -4.59 25.56 -1.40
CA SER A 308 -3.99 26.63 -2.20
C SER A 308 -3.98 26.26 -3.68
N ASN A 309 -4.49 27.16 -4.52
CA ASN A 309 -4.45 27.06 -5.98
C ASN A 309 -3.11 27.54 -6.57
N ARG A 310 -2.26 28.15 -5.75
CA ARG A 310 -0.89 28.58 -6.13
C ARG A 310 0.15 27.83 -5.32
N ARG A 311 1.37 27.80 -5.86
CA ARG A 311 2.58 27.40 -5.12
C ARG A 311 2.75 28.28 -3.87
N PHE A 312 2.88 27.64 -2.70
CA PHE A 312 3.20 28.31 -1.44
C PHE A 312 4.59 27.86 -0.97
N ILE A 313 5.51 28.80 -0.81
CA ILE A 313 6.94 28.52 -0.64
C ILE A 313 7.36 28.73 0.81
N ILE A 314 7.82 27.66 1.46
CA ILE A 314 8.48 27.68 2.76
C ILE A 314 9.98 27.51 2.53
N TYR A 315 10.74 28.58 2.77
CA TYR A 315 12.20 28.56 2.73
C TYR A 315 12.74 28.26 4.12
N VAL A 316 13.51 27.19 4.25
CA VAL A 316 14.09 26.71 5.50
C VAL A 316 15.59 26.97 5.44
N ARG A 317 16.09 27.87 6.29
CA ARG A 317 17.52 28.21 6.31
C ARG A 317 18.39 27.04 6.75
N ALA A 318 19.70 27.17 6.59
CA ALA A 318 20.68 26.21 7.06
C ALA A 318 20.53 25.96 8.57
N GLY A 319 20.63 24.70 8.97
CA GLY A 319 20.40 24.26 10.34
C GLY A 319 19.91 22.82 10.40
N LYS A 320 20.02 22.22 11.58
CA LYS A 320 19.46 20.90 11.89
C LYS A 320 18.19 21.08 12.73
N TYR A 321 17.06 20.79 12.11
CA TYR A 321 15.71 20.88 12.66
C TYR A 321 15.28 19.51 13.18
N ASP A 322 15.51 19.27 14.48
CA ASP A 322 15.03 18.07 15.17
C ASP A 322 13.70 18.40 15.86
N GLU A 323 12.61 18.20 15.13
CA GLU A 323 11.25 18.46 15.57
C GLU A 323 10.48 17.15 15.73
N ALA A 324 9.39 17.17 16.50
CA ALA A 324 8.44 16.06 16.47
C ALA A 324 7.93 15.82 15.03
N ILE A 325 7.45 14.61 14.76
CA ILE A 325 7.02 14.15 13.42
C ILE A 325 6.30 15.27 12.64
N LEU A 326 6.92 15.69 11.54
CA LEU A 326 6.42 16.75 10.68
C LEU A 326 5.51 16.16 9.61
N LYS A 327 4.34 16.78 9.41
CA LYS A 327 3.34 16.29 8.45
C LYS A 327 2.72 17.40 7.63
N VAL A 328 2.90 17.33 6.31
CA VAL A 328 2.13 18.08 5.32
C VAL A 328 0.90 17.25 4.92
N GLY A 329 -0.22 17.47 5.61
CA GLY A 329 -1.45 16.71 5.37
C GLY A 329 -2.14 17.03 4.03
N ARG A 330 -3.08 16.18 3.62
CA ARG A 330 -3.81 16.24 2.33
C ARG A 330 -4.38 17.62 1.99
N LYS A 331 -4.86 18.37 2.99
CA LYS A 331 -5.42 19.71 2.80
C LYS A 331 -4.40 20.77 2.41
N LYS A 332 -3.11 20.57 2.69
CA LYS A 332 -2.04 21.53 2.39
C LYS A 332 -1.48 21.30 0.98
N THR A 333 -2.23 21.68 -0.05
CA THR A 333 -1.86 21.48 -1.45
C THR A 333 -0.84 22.51 -1.95
N ASN A 334 -0.04 22.14 -2.95
CA ASN A 334 0.93 23.01 -3.63
C ASN A 334 2.00 23.64 -2.73
N LEU A 335 2.32 23.02 -1.59
CA LEU A 335 3.44 23.44 -0.75
C LEU A 335 4.78 23.10 -1.40
N MET A 336 5.74 24.02 -1.26
CA MET A 336 7.13 23.81 -1.67
C MET A 336 8.07 24.17 -0.53
N PHE A 337 8.95 23.24 -0.21
CA PHE A 337 10.03 23.40 0.74
C PHE A 337 11.34 23.61 -0.01
N ILE A 338 12.08 24.65 0.36
CA ILE A 338 13.40 24.95 -0.21
C ILE A 338 14.39 25.12 0.92
N GLY A 339 15.53 24.46 0.85
CA GLY A 339 16.63 24.60 1.80
C GLY A 339 17.78 25.41 1.24
N ASP A 340 18.78 25.68 2.08
CA ASP A 340 20.06 26.29 1.68
C ASP A 340 21.01 25.31 0.96
N GLY A 341 20.60 24.06 0.80
CA GLY A 341 21.39 22.98 0.20
C GLY A 341 21.20 21.66 0.94
N LYS A 342 21.19 20.55 0.19
CA LYS A 342 21.29 19.21 0.80
C LYS A 342 22.59 19.12 1.62
N GLY A 343 22.50 18.63 2.86
CA GLY A 343 23.57 18.63 3.86
C GLY A 343 23.69 19.92 4.70
N LYS A 344 23.06 21.03 4.30
CA LYS A 344 23.07 22.30 5.06
C LYS A 344 21.77 22.53 5.83
N THR A 345 20.64 22.27 5.19
CA THR A 345 19.32 22.26 5.82
C THR A 345 18.90 20.82 6.04
N VAL A 346 18.84 20.40 7.31
CA VAL A 346 18.58 19.00 7.71
C VAL A 346 17.33 18.95 8.58
N ILE A 347 16.31 18.24 8.11
CA ILE A 347 15.13 17.87 8.89
C ILE A 347 15.40 16.48 9.47
N SER A 348 15.42 16.39 10.80
CA SER A 348 15.95 15.26 11.56
C SER A 348 14.90 14.69 12.50
N GLY A 349 14.93 13.37 12.69
CA GLY A 349 14.12 12.65 13.67
C GLY A 349 14.70 11.27 13.96
N GLY A 350 14.19 10.59 15.00
CA GLY A 350 14.75 9.31 15.47
C GLY A 350 13.69 8.27 15.86
N LYS A 351 12.47 8.39 15.34
CA LYS A 351 11.38 7.45 15.65
C LYS A 351 11.51 6.15 14.87
N SER A 352 11.14 5.05 15.52
CA SER A 352 11.23 3.69 14.98
C SER A 352 10.11 2.81 15.51
N ILE A 353 9.97 1.59 14.98
CA ILE A 353 8.99 0.64 15.51
C ILE A 353 9.26 0.24 16.98
N GLN A 354 10.51 0.35 17.43
CA GLN A 354 10.90 0.10 18.83
C GLN A 354 10.30 1.13 19.81
N ASP A 355 9.72 2.23 19.31
CA ASP A 355 8.99 3.22 20.09
C ASP A 355 7.49 2.87 20.23
N ASN A 356 7.11 1.60 20.00
CA ASN A 356 5.72 1.10 20.06
C ASN A 356 4.78 1.87 19.11
N MET A 357 5.18 2.01 17.85
CA MET A 357 4.39 2.63 16.79
C MET A 357 4.52 1.86 15.48
N THR A 358 3.58 2.06 14.56
CA THR A 358 3.65 1.44 13.23
C THR A 358 4.70 2.13 12.36
N THR A 359 5.28 1.41 11.38
CA THR A 359 6.22 1.98 10.40
C THR A 359 5.69 3.27 9.77
N PHE A 360 4.39 3.33 9.45
CA PHE A 360 3.73 4.50 8.87
C PHE A 360 3.92 5.79 9.68
N HIS A 361 3.96 5.68 11.01
CA HIS A 361 4.15 6.79 11.94
C HIS A 361 5.60 7.04 12.35
N THR A 362 6.56 6.22 11.92
CA THR A 362 7.99 6.47 12.21
C THR A 362 8.60 7.59 11.37
N ALA A 363 7.90 8.04 10.33
CA ALA A 363 8.39 9.03 9.37
C ALA A 363 8.79 10.34 10.05
N THR A 364 10.05 10.75 9.89
CA THR A 364 10.54 12.07 10.34
C THR A 364 9.77 13.19 9.65
N PHE A 365 9.57 13.05 8.33
CA PHE A 365 8.74 13.95 7.54
C PHE A 365 7.76 13.18 6.67
N ALA A 366 6.48 13.54 6.72
CA ALA A 366 5.42 12.94 5.92
C ALA A 366 4.70 13.99 5.04
N ALA A 367 4.49 13.69 3.76
CA ALA A 367 3.77 14.56 2.84
C ALA A 367 2.66 13.80 2.09
N THR A 368 1.40 14.26 2.26
CA THR A 368 0.22 13.74 1.54
C THR A 368 -0.54 14.82 0.76
N GLY A 369 -0.21 16.10 0.95
CA GLY A 369 -0.78 17.20 0.17
C GLY A 369 -0.34 17.17 -1.30
N ALA A 370 -1.29 17.14 -2.23
CA ALA A 370 -1.02 17.06 -3.67
C ALA A 370 -0.15 18.23 -4.18
N GLY A 371 0.73 17.92 -5.12
CA GLY A 371 1.67 18.87 -5.71
C GLY A 371 2.83 19.23 -4.79
N PHE A 372 3.10 18.50 -3.71
CA PHE A 372 4.21 18.78 -2.78
C PHE A 372 5.57 18.81 -3.50
N ILE A 373 6.40 19.80 -3.22
CA ILE A 373 7.78 19.89 -3.72
C ILE A 373 8.74 20.04 -2.55
N ALA A 374 9.83 19.28 -2.54
CA ALA A 374 10.98 19.54 -1.67
C ALA A 374 12.24 19.71 -2.53
N ARG A 375 13.03 20.74 -2.23
CA ARG A 375 14.24 21.07 -2.96
C ARG A 375 15.38 21.44 -2.02
N ASP A 376 16.59 20.95 -2.31
CA ASP A 376 17.83 21.36 -1.63
C ASP A 376 17.77 21.17 -0.10
N ILE A 377 17.17 20.06 0.38
CA ILE A 377 16.97 19.72 1.81
C ILE A 377 17.42 18.28 2.08
N THR A 378 17.82 17.99 3.32
CA THR A 378 18.04 16.62 3.82
C THR A 378 16.92 16.18 4.75
N PHE A 379 16.38 14.98 4.53
CA PHE A 379 15.51 14.29 5.47
C PHE A 379 16.30 13.14 6.09
N GLU A 380 16.42 13.10 7.41
CA GLU A 380 17.23 12.13 8.15
C GLU A 380 16.39 11.44 9.23
N ASN A 381 16.43 10.10 9.27
CA ASN A 381 16.09 9.33 10.45
C ASN A 381 17.35 8.71 11.06
N TRP A 382 17.74 9.18 12.24
CA TRP A 382 18.99 8.80 12.90
C TRP A 382 18.87 7.58 13.83
N ALA A 383 17.70 6.91 13.90
CA ALA A 383 17.45 5.81 14.84
C ALA A 383 18.49 4.67 14.80
N GLY A 384 19.07 4.40 13.63
CA GLY A 384 20.10 3.38 13.44
C GLY A 384 19.55 1.99 13.12
N PRO A 385 20.40 1.05 12.67
CA PRO A 385 19.95 -0.23 12.13
C PRO A 385 19.40 -1.18 13.20
N SER A 386 19.83 -1.03 14.46
CA SER A 386 19.31 -1.80 15.61
C SER A 386 17.89 -1.41 16.03
N LYS A 387 17.35 -0.33 15.48
CA LYS A 387 15.97 0.11 15.72
C LYS A 387 14.97 -0.40 14.69
N HIS A 388 15.45 -1.19 13.72
CA HIS A 388 14.66 -1.72 12.61
C HIS A 388 13.98 -0.60 11.80
N GLN A 389 12.71 -0.77 11.40
CA GLN A 389 12.01 0.15 10.52
C GLN A 389 11.93 1.57 11.13
N ALA A 390 12.52 2.54 10.42
CA ALA A 390 12.62 3.93 10.85
C ALA A 390 12.65 4.87 9.63
N VAL A 391 11.49 5.40 9.27
CA VAL A 391 11.30 6.16 8.02
C VAL A 391 11.86 7.58 8.16
N ALA A 392 12.64 8.03 7.17
CA ALA A 392 13.10 9.42 7.07
C ALA A 392 12.08 10.28 6.33
N LEU A 393 11.63 9.81 5.16
CA LEU A 393 10.65 10.51 4.33
C LEU A 393 9.53 9.57 3.92
N ARG A 394 8.27 9.96 4.17
CA ARG A 394 7.08 9.30 3.66
C ARG A 394 6.32 10.22 2.71
N VAL A 395 6.08 9.76 1.49
CA VAL A 395 5.32 10.53 0.48
C VAL A 395 4.12 9.72 0.01
N GLY A 396 2.93 10.30 0.18
CA GLY A 396 1.65 9.82 -0.36
C GLY A 396 0.91 10.93 -1.12
N ALA A 397 1.66 11.92 -1.61
CA ALA A 397 1.15 13.07 -2.35
C ALA A 397 1.22 12.80 -3.86
N ASP A 398 0.11 13.03 -4.55
CA ASP A 398 0.07 12.97 -6.02
C ASP A 398 0.80 14.18 -6.62
N HIS A 399 1.53 13.95 -7.71
CA HIS A 399 2.40 14.94 -8.35
C HIS A 399 3.48 15.50 -7.40
N ALA A 400 4.02 14.66 -6.51
CA ALA A 400 5.12 15.04 -5.63
C ALA A 400 6.46 15.09 -6.37
N VAL A 401 7.27 16.11 -6.09
CA VAL A 401 8.65 16.23 -6.62
C VAL A 401 9.65 16.40 -5.50
N ILE A 402 10.66 15.54 -5.46
CA ILE A 402 11.79 15.65 -4.54
C ILE A 402 13.05 15.89 -5.39
N TYR A 403 13.66 17.06 -5.26
CA TYR A 403 14.72 17.52 -6.16
C TYR A 403 15.99 17.96 -5.42
N ARG A 404 17.13 17.34 -5.72
CA ARG A 404 18.41 17.62 -5.03
C ARG A 404 18.29 17.53 -3.51
N CYS A 405 17.67 16.46 -3.03
CA CYS A 405 17.55 16.18 -1.61
C CYS A 405 18.40 14.98 -1.19
N ASN A 406 18.75 14.94 0.09
CA ASN A 406 19.23 13.70 0.72
C ASN A 406 18.08 13.04 1.48
N VAL A 407 17.96 11.71 1.40
CA VAL A 407 17.07 10.93 2.26
C VAL A 407 17.91 9.85 2.95
N ILE A 408 18.11 10.01 4.25
CA ILE A 408 19.13 9.28 5.01
C ILE A 408 18.46 8.44 6.10
N GLY A 409 18.74 7.14 6.11
CA GLY A 409 18.31 6.23 7.16
C GLY A 409 19.08 4.92 7.11
N TYR A 410 18.45 3.87 7.66
CA TYR A 410 18.90 2.48 7.58
C TYR A 410 17.80 1.62 6.98
N GLN A 411 16.99 0.95 7.80
CA GLN A 411 15.87 0.13 7.33
C GLN A 411 14.64 1.01 7.08
N ASP A 412 13.95 0.79 5.95
CA ASP A 412 12.73 1.51 5.56
C ASP A 412 12.92 3.04 5.42
N THR A 413 14.04 3.48 4.83
CA THR A 413 14.42 4.90 4.78
C THR A 413 13.41 5.80 4.04
N LEU A 414 13.04 5.42 2.82
CA LEU A 414 12.13 6.18 1.95
C LEU A 414 10.85 5.38 1.71
N TYR A 415 9.74 5.86 2.28
CA TYR A 415 8.43 5.29 2.06
C TYR A 415 7.70 6.03 0.93
N ALA A 416 7.91 5.59 -0.31
CA ALA A 416 7.14 6.00 -1.49
C ALA A 416 5.75 5.32 -1.46
N HIS A 417 4.91 5.80 -0.54
CA HIS A 417 3.69 5.14 -0.10
C HIS A 417 2.67 4.94 -1.22
N SER A 418 2.17 6.02 -1.83
CA SER A 418 1.10 5.98 -2.85
C SER A 418 1.14 7.18 -3.81
N GLN A 419 0.28 7.17 -4.84
CA GLN A 419 0.16 8.21 -5.88
C GLN A 419 1.39 8.32 -6.82
N ARG A 420 1.41 9.34 -7.70
CA ARG A 420 2.53 9.60 -8.63
C ARG A 420 3.59 10.48 -8.02
N GLN A 421 4.85 10.08 -8.14
CA GLN A 421 5.99 10.77 -7.54
C GLN A 421 7.20 10.80 -8.47
N PHE A 422 8.01 11.87 -8.35
CA PHE A 422 9.25 12.03 -9.11
C PHE A 422 10.40 12.46 -8.21
N TYR A 423 11.51 11.73 -8.27
CA TYR A 423 12.73 12.02 -7.52
C TYR A 423 13.86 12.30 -8.50
N ARG A 424 14.54 13.44 -8.38
CA ARG A 424 15.57 13.87 -9.33
C ARG A 424 16.81 14.36 -8.60
N GLU A 425 17.98 13.86 -8.98
CA GLU A 425 19.29 14.30 -8.42
C GLU A 425 19.39 14.17 -6.89
N CYS A 426 18.66 13.20 -6.33
CA CYS A 426 18.66 12.89 -4.91
C CYS A 426 19.75 11.89 -4.55
N ASP A 427 20.22 11.95 -3.31
CA ASP A 427 21.03 10.90 -2.70
C ASP A 427 20.20 10.16 -1.64
N ILE A 428 20.04 8.85 -1.79
CA ILE A 428 19.19 8.02 -0.90
C ILE A 428 20.06 6.94 -0.27
N TYR A 429 20.05 6.85 1.06
CA TYR A 429 20.96 6.00 1.82
C TYR A 429 20.18 5.01 2.68
N GLY A 430 20.55 3.72 2.67
CA GLY A 430 19.92 2.76 3.56
C GLY A 430 20.48 1.34 3.50
N THR A 431 19.73 0.39 4.06
CA THR A 431 20.15 -1.02 4.23
C THR A 431 19.08 -2.00 3.75
N VAL A 432 18.12 -2.32 4.60
CA VAL A 432 17.01 -3.24 4.32
C VAL A 432 15.80 -2.42 3.82
N ASP A 433 15.27 -2.80 2.66
CA ASP A 433 14.02 -2.27 2.06
C ASP A 433 13.96 -0.74 2.01
N PHE A 434 15.09 -0.09 1.76
CA PHE A 434 15.21 1.33 2.05
C PHE A 434 14.53 2.26 1.04
N ILE A 435 14.03 1.72 -0.08
CA ILE A 435 13.02 2.35 -0.96
C ILE A 435 11.83 1.40 -1.08
N PHE A 436 10.70 1.73 -0.44
CA PHE A 436 9.57 0.81 -0.36
C PHE A 436 8.22 1.52 -0.51
N GLY A 437 7.17 0.74 -0.77
CA GLY A 437 5.80 1.22 -0.91
C GLY A 437 5.16 0.89 -2.26
N ASN A 438 4.05 1.56 -2.56
CA ASN A 438 3.22 1.28 -3.73
C ASN A 438 2.87 2.55 -4.54
N ALA A 439 3.73 3.57 -4.52
CA ALA A 439 3.60 4.69 -5.46
C ALA A 439 3.80 4.23 -6.92
N ALA A 440 3.33 5.04 -7.87
CA ALA A 440 3.88 5.07 -9.22
C ALA A 440 5.03 6.08 -9.22
N VAL A 441 6.27 5.60 -9.11
CA VAL A 441 7.41 6.48 -8.84
C VAL A 441 8.54 6.28 -9.84
N VAL A 442 9.12 7.39 -10.29
CA VAL A 442 10.36 7.41 -11.08
C VAL A 442 11.46 8.14 -10.30
N PHE A 443 12.58 7.46 -10.11
CA PHE A 443 13.84 8.04 -9.65
C PHE A 443 14.72 8.27 -10.88
N GLN A 444 15.16 9.50 -11.09
CA GLN A 444 15.95 9.86 -12.26
C GLN A 444 17.24 10.59 -11.88
N ASN A 445 18.37 10.12 -12.40
CA ASN A 445 19.68 10.73 -12.12
C ASN A 445 19.99 10.86 -10.62
N CYS A 446 19.52 9.90 -9.81
CA CYS A 446 19.79 9.82 -8.37
C CYS A 446 21.02 8.95 -8.10
N SER A 447 21.64 9.15 -6.94
CA SER A 447 22.59 8.20 -6.36
C SER A 447 21.94 7.44 -5.21
N ILE A 448 22.03 6.13 -5.24
CA ILE A 448 21.40 5.22 -4.30
C ILE A 448 22.52 4.47 -3.59
N HIS A 449 22.67 4.73 -2.29
CA HIS A 449 23.83 4.37 -1.49
C HIS A 449 23.47 3.27 -0.48
N ALA A 450 23.98 2.05 -0.71
CA ALA A 450 23.83 0.95 0.22
C ALA A 450 24.87 1.06 1.36
N ARG A 451 24.40 1.03 2.60
CA ARG A 451 25.22 1.15 3.82
C ARG A 451 25.52 -0.22 4.42
N LYS A 452 26.44 -0.27 5.39
CA LYS A 452 26.66 -1.49 6.18
C LYS A 452 25.45 -1.79 7.09
N PRO A 453 24.79 -2.96 6.96
CA PRO A 453 23.69 -3.35 7.85
C PRO A 453 24.19 -4.00 9.14
N MET A 454 23.28 -4.53 9.96
CA MET A 454 23.66 -5.35 11.11
C MET A 454 24.26 -6.71 10.67
N PRO A 455 25.04 -7.38 11.54
CA PRO A 455 25.45 -8.78 11.32
C PRO A 455 24.31 -9.67 10.83
N PHE A 456 24.60 -10.53 9.84
CA PHE A 456 23.67 -11.50 9.24
C PHE A 456 22.49 -10.92 8.45
N GLN A 457 22.35 -9.60 8.35
CA GLN A 457 21.36 -8.98 7.47
C GLN A 457 21.84 -8.94 6.01
N LYS A 458 20.87 -8.80 5.10
CA LYS A 458 21.08 -8.60 3.68
C LYS A 458 20.49 -7.25 3.29
N ASN A 459 21.20 -6.47 2.49
CA ASN A 459 20.65 -5.22 1.98
C ASN A 459 19.69 -5.51 0.82
N THR A 460 18.61 -4.74 0.77
CA THR A 460 17.61 -4.76 -0.31
C THR A 460 17.27 -3.32 -0.66
N ILE A 461 17.55 -2.93 -1.90
CA ILE A 461 17.32 -1.54 -2.33
C ILE A 461 15.83 -1.25 -2.37
N THR A 462 15.05 -2.13 -3.00
CA THR A 462 13.60 -1.96 -3.13
C THR A 462 12.78 -3.05 -2.46
N ALA A 463 11.63 -2.66 -1.90
CA ALA A 463 10.57 -3.57 -1.49
C ALA A 463 9.20 -3.04 -1.96
N GLN A 464 8.81 -3.42 -3.18
CA GLN A 464 7.63 -2.86 -3.83
C GLN A 464 6.35 -3.63 -3.43
N ASN A 465 5.30 -2.87 -3.10
CA ASN A 465 4.11 -3.30 -2.36
C ASN A 465 2.84 -3.48 -3.24
N ARG A 466 2.97 -3.76 -4.55
CA ARG A 466 1.79 -3.91 -5.43
C ARG A 466 1.07 -5.24 -5.18
N LYS A 467 -0.20 -5.17 -4.78
CA LYS A 467 -1.02 -6.33 -4.41
C LYS A 467 -2.07 -6.70 -5.47
N ASP A 468 -2.38 -5.80 -6.39
CA ASP A 468 -3.35 -6.02 -7.47
C ASP A 468 -2.72 -5.71 -8.84
N PRO A 469 -2.90 -6.58 -9.86
CA PRO A 469 -2.34 -6.37 -11.18
C PRO A 469 -2.92 -5.15 -11.91
N ASN A 470 -4.13 -4.72 -11.55
CA ASN A 470 -4.79 -3.56 -12.14
C ASN A 470 -4.32 -2.23 -11.52
N GLN A 471 -3.45 -2.27 -10.50
CA GLN A 471 -2.79 -1.05 -10.01
C GLN A 471 -1.72 -0.58 -11.00
N ASN A 472 -1.74 0.71 -11.30
CA ASN A 472 -0.78 1.38 -12.18
C ASN A 472 0.54 1.77 -11.46
N THR A 473 0.90 1.04 -10.39
CA THR A 473 1.98 1.40 -9.47
C THR A 473 3.25 0.58 -9.69
N GLY A 474 4.37 1.02 -9.11
CA GLY A 474 5.69 0.39 -9.28
C GLY A 474 6.83 1.37 -9.04
N ILE A 475 8.05 0.83 -8.95
CA ILE A 475 9.27 1.62 -8.79
C ILE A 475 10.09 1.56 -10.08
N SER A 476 10.36 2.71 -10.68
CA SER A 476 11.27 2.84 -11.83
C SER A 476 12.53 3.60 -11.42
N ILE A 477 13.69 2.96 -11.57
CA ILE A 477 15.02 3.51 -11.29
C ILE A 477 15.69 3.80 -12.65
N HIS A 478 15.71 5.05 -13.08
CA HIS A 478 16.10 5.47 -14.43
C HIS A 478 17.37 6.32 -14.42
N ALA A 479 18.41 5.91 -15.14
CA ALA A 479 19.67 6.64 -15.22
C ALA A 479 20.28 6.99 -13.85
N CYS A 480 20.16 6.08 -12.88
CA CYS A 480 20.67 6.27 -11.52
C CYS A 480 22.03 5.58 -11.33
N ARG A 481 22.71 5.91 -10.22
CA ARG A 481 23.94 5.25 -9.77
C ARG A 481 23.67 4.49 -8.48
N ILE A 482 23.91 3.19 -8.49
CA ILE A 482 23.72 2.33 -7.33
C ILE A 482 25.11 1.97 -6.82
N VAL A 483 25.45 2.46 -5.64
CA VAL A 483 26.81 2.43 -5.08
C VAL A 483 26.80 2.01 -3.61
N ALA A 484 27.94 1.55 -3.11
CA ALA A 484 28.12 1.19 -1.71
C ALA A 484 28.82 2.34 -0.97
N GLU A 485 28.39 2.61 0.26
CA GLU A 485 29.10 3.50 1.17
C GLU A 485 30.44 2.88 1.63
N PRO A 486 31.42 3.72 2.05
CA PRO A 486 32.75 3.24 2.44
C PRO A 486 32.74 2.14 3.52
N ASP A 487 31.77 2.17 4.43
CA ASP A 487 31.61 1.18 5.50
C ASP A 487 31.20 -0.22 4.97
N LEU A 488 30.39 -0.27 3.93
CA LEU A 488 30.00 -1.49 3.23
C LEU A 488 31.13 -1.97 2.32
N VAL A 489 31.84 -1.07 1.65
CA VAL A 489 33.03 -1.40 0.84
C VAL A 489 34.10 -2.06 1.71
N ALA A 490 34.34 -1.53 2.91
CA ALA A 490 35.30 -2.11 3.87
C ALA A 490 34.89 -3.51 4.36
N ALA A 491 33.61 -3.88 4.24
CA ALA A 491 33.06 -5.18 4.61
C ALA A 491 32.54 -5.97 3.40
N LYS A 492 33.13 -5.74 2.21
CA LYS A 492 32.71 -6.36 0.96
C LYS A 492 32.69 -7.89 1.07
N GLY A 493 31.62 -8.50 0.58
CA GLY A 493 31.41 -9.96 0.62
C GLY A 493 30.76 -10.47 1.91
N ALA A 494 30.82 -9.72 3.02
CA ALA A 494 30.15 -10.12 4.26
C ALA A 494 28.64 -9.81 4.25
N TYR A 495 28.23 -8.76 3.55
CA TYR A 495 26.85 -8.28 3.50
C TYR A 495 26.36 -8.19 2.05
N PRO A 496 25.59 -9.17 1.57
CA PRO A 496 25.10 -9.14 0.19
C PRO A 496 24.05 -8.06 0.00
N THR A 497 24.11 -7.35 -1.13
CA THR A 497 23.12 -6.33 -1.52
C THR A 497 22.35 -6.78 -2.75
N TYR A 498 21.02 -6.68 -2.70
CA TYR A 498 20.11 -7.03 -3.78
C TYR A 498 19.33 -5.80 -4.28
N LEU A 499 18.96 -5.78 -5.56
CA LEU A 499 18.14 -4.76 -6.20
C LEU A 499 16.75 -4.65 -5.56
N GLY A 500 16.21 -5.77 -5.07
CA GLY A 500 14.98 -5.75 -4.27
C GLY A 500 14.43 -7.12 -3.92
N ARG A 501 13.28 -7.11 -3.24
CA ARG A 501 12.48 -8.29 -2.88
C ARG A 501 10.97 -8.01 -2.90
N PRO A 502 10.13 -9.01 -3.23
CA PRO A 502 8.71 -8.77 -3.50
C PRO A 502 7.85 -8.74 -2.24
N TRP A 503 7.66 -7.55 -1.67
CA TRP A 503 6.83 -7.40 -0.46
C TRP A 503 5.38 -7.88 -0.67
N LYS A 504 4.82 -7.71 -1.87
CA LYS A 504 3.49 -8.26 -2.22
C LYS A 504 3.49 -8.97 -3.58
N LEU A 505 2.39 -9.68 -3.81
CA LEU A 505 2.20 -10.67 -4.88
C LEU A 505 2.54 -10.15 -6.28
N TYR A 506 2.23 -8.89 -6.62
CA TYR A 506 2.46 -8.32 -7.95
C TYR A 506 3.57 -7.28 -7.95
N SER A 507 4.55 -7.42 -7.04
CA SER A 507 5.67 -6.50 -6.89
C SER A 507 6.27 -6.10 -8.24
N ARG A 508 6.44 -4.79 -8.48
CA ARG A 508 6.90 -4.26 -9.76
C ARG A 508 8.01 -3.23 -9.62
N THR A 509 9.22 -3.61 -10.00
CA THR A 509 10.42 -2.75 -9.96
C THR A 509 11.21 -2.89 -11.25
N VAL A 510 11.71 -1.78 -11.79
CA VAL A 510 12.55 -1.77 -13.00
C VAL A 510 13.78 -0.89 -12.82
N PHE A 511 14.93 -1.39 -13.25
CA PHE A 511 16.17 -0.62 -13.39
C PHE A 511 16.46 -0.37 -14.87
N LEU A 512 16.47 0.91 -15.27
CA LEU A 512 16.69 1.37 -16.63
C LEU A 512 17.99 2.19 -16.70
N GLN A 513 18.89 1.83 -17.61
CA GLN A 513 20.08 2.62 -17.98
C GLN A 513 20.92 3.07 -16.77
N SER A 514 20.99 2.24 -15.73
CA SER A 514 21.57 2.61 -14.44
C SER A 514 22.93 1.94 -14.22
N TYR A 515 23.85 2.65 -13.54
CA TYR A 515 25.12 2.09 -13.10
C TYR A 515 24.90 1.24 -11.85
N LEU A 516 25.35 -0.02 -11.87
CA LEU A 516 25.30 -0.94 -10.74
C LEU A 516 26.73 -1.25 -10.27
N GLY A 517 27.03 -0.90 -9.02
CA GLY A 517 28.31 -1.19 -8.38
C GLY A 517 28.53 -2.69 -8.11
N ASP A 518 29.77 -3.06 -7.83
CA ASP A 518 30.23 -4.45 -7.68
C ASP A 518 29.75 -5.15 -6.39
N HIS A 519 29.18 -4.39 -5.46
CA HIS A 519 28.51 -4.88 -4.26
C HIS A 519 27.14 -5.52 -4.53
N ILE A 520 26.57 -5.31 -5.73
CA ILE A 520 25.31 -5.94 -6.13
C ILE A 520 25.54 -7.43 -6.37
N HIS A 521 24.79 -8.24 -5.63
CA HIS A 521 24.90 -9.69 -5.69
C HIS A 521 24.55 -10.21 -7.10
N PRO A 522 25.28 -11.19 -7.67
CA PRO A 522 25.05 -11.66 -9.05
C PRO A 522 23.62 -12.14 -9.35
N ARG A 523 22.94 -12.73 -8.35
CA ARG A 523 21.51 -13.09 -8.41
C ARG A 523 20.59 -11.90 -8.69
N GLY A 524 20.99 -10.68 -8.36
CA GLY A 524 20.25 -9.43 -8.53
C GLY A 524 19.12 -9.25 -7.52
N TRP A 525 18.24 -10.24 -7.37
CA TRP A 525 17.00 -10.15 -6.60
C TRP A 525 16.95 -11.19 -5.48
N LEU A 526 16.21 -10.88 -4.41
CA LEU A 526 16.07 -11.73 -3.23
C LEU A 526 14.61 -12.15 -3.02
N GLU A 527 14.39 -13.42 -2.69
CA GLU A 527 13.06 -13.93 -2.37
C GLU A 527 12.47 -13.21 -1.13
N TRP A 528 11.15 -12.99 -1.10
CA TRP A 528 10.49 -12.54 0.13
C TRP A 528 10.31 -13.69 1.12
N ASN A 529 9.66 -14.76 0.66
CA ASN A 529 9.49 -16.00 1.41
C ASN A 529 9.29 -17.18 0.44
N ALA A 530 10.25 -18.09 0.39
CA ALA A 530 10.23 -19.25 -0.51
C ALA A 530 9.85 -18.86 -1.96
N THR A 531 8.75 -19.41 -2.49
CA THR A 531 8.28 -19.18 -3.86
C THR A 531 7.21 -18.08 -3.97
N PHE A 532 6.92 -17.35 -2.89
CA PHE A 532 5.92 -16.29 -2.91
C PHE A 532 6.23 -15.23 -3.98
N ALA A 533 5.23 -14.88 -4.78
CA ALA A 533 5.23 -13.85 -5.82
C ALA A 533 6.17 -14.07 -7.02
N LEU A 534 6.99 -15.12 -7.05
CA LEU A 534 8.04 -15.28 -8.06
C LEU A 534 7.50 -15.44 -9.49
N ASP A 535 6.26 -15.90 -9.64
CA ASP A 535 5.55 -16.11 -10.91
C ASP A 535 4.68 -14.91 -11.33
N THR A 536 4.29 -14.05 -10.39
CA THR A 536 3.37 -12.92 -10.60
C THR A 536 4.04 -11.54 -10.55
N LEU A 537 5.23 -11.44 -9.96
CA LEU A 537 6.00 -10.19 -9.92
C LEU A 537 6.48 -9.76 -11.31
N TYR A 538 6.88 -8.50 -11.44
CA TYR A 538 7.57 -7.97 -12.62
C TYR A 538 8.86 -7.28 -12.17
N TYR A 539 10.00 -7.95 -12.33
CA TYR A 539 11.33 -7.37 -12.10
C TYR A 539 12.11 -7.28 -13.40
N GLY A 540 12.41 -6.05 -13.80
CA GLY A 540 13.01 -5.73 -15.09
C GLY A 540 14.36 -5.05 -14.97
N GLU A 541 15.30 -5.43 -15.82
CA GLU A 541 16.56 -4.71 -16.04
C GLU A 541 16.69 -4.37 -17.53
N TYR A 542 16.97 -3.11 -17.85
CA TYR A 542 17.16 -2.62 -19.22
C TYR A 542 18.44 -1.79 -19.32
N MET A 543 19.42 -2.26 -20.08
CA MET A 543 20.68 -1.54 -20.36
C MET A 543 21.39 -0.97 -19.12
N SER A 544 21.29 -1.65 -17.98
CA SER A 544 22.12 -1.35 -16.81
C SER A 544 23.57 -1.74 -17.07
N TYR A 545 24.52 -1.01 -16.49
CA TYR A 545 25.95 -1.17 -16.75
C TYR A 545 26.76 -1.11 -15.45
N GLY A 546 28.08 -1.24 -15.54
CA GLY A 546 28.97 -1.32 -14.38
C GLY A 546 29.18 -2.77 -13.89
N PRO A 547 30.06 -2.97 -12.89
CA PRO A 547 30.48 -4.30 -12.47
C PRO A 547 29.36 -5.16 -11.86
N GLY A 548 28.32 -4.56 -11.29
CA GLY A 548 27.10 -5.26 -10.83
C GLY A 548 26.03 -5.43 -11.92
N GLY A 549 26.27 -4.89 -13.12
CA GLY A 549 25.33 -4.88 -14.25
C GLY A 549 25.21 -6.19 -15.01
N ALA A 550 26.10 -7.16 -14.76
CA ALA A 550 26.08 -8.43 -15.47
C ALA A 550 24.84 -9.26 -15.14
N ILE A 551 24.08 -9.65 -16.17
CA ILE A 551 22.81 -10.39 -16.05
C ILE A 551 22.95 -11.92 -16.05
N GLY A 552 24.14 -12.46 -16.37
CA GLY A 552 24.33 -13.89 -16.66
C GLY A 552 24.10 -14.86 -15.49
N GLN A 553 24.01 -14.36 -14.25
CA GLN A 553 23.77 -15.16 -13.04
C GLN A 553 22.51 -14.73 -12.27
N ARG A 554 21.64 -13.95 -12.92
CA ARG A 554 20.39 -13.50 -12.32
C ARG A 554 19.46 -14.67 -12.03
N VAL A 555 18.53 -14.47 -11.11
CA VAL A 555 17.50 -15.44 -10.76
C VAL A 555 16.70 -15.89 -12.00
N THR A 556 16.22 -17.13 -12.00
CA THR A 556 15.44 -17.72 -13.10
C THR A 556 13.92 -17.69 -12.84
N TRP A 557 13.45 -16.71 -12.07
CA TRP A 557 12.03 -16.60 -11.71
C TRP A 557 11.19 -16.21 -12.94
N PRO A 558 9.96 -16.74 -13.10
CA PRO A 558 9.11 -16.35 -14.24
C PRO A 558 8.78 -14.85 -14.29
N GLY A 559 8.72 -14.18 -13.13
CA GLY A 559 8.50 -12.74 -13.04
C GLY A 559 9.72 -11.86 -13.32
N TYR A 560 10.93 -12.44 -13.32
CA TYR A 560 12.16 -11.72 -13.67
C TYR A 560 12.35 -11.69 -15.19
N ARG A 561 12.79 -10.55 -15.72
CA ARG A 561 13.09 -10.42 -17.16
C ARG A 561 14.21 -9.43 -17.44
N VAL A 562 15.05 -9.80 -18.39
CA VAL A 562 15.95 -8.89 -19.08
C VAL A 562 15.13 -8.22 -20.19
N ILE A 563 14.88 -6.93 -20.05
CA ILE A 563 14.10 -6.18 -21.03
C ILE A 563 14.98 -5.92 -22.24
N THR A 564 14.50 -6.29 -23.42
CA THR A 564 15.22 -6.10 -24.70
C THR A 564 14.46 -5.20 -25.67
N ALA A 565 13.12 -5.15 -25.57
CA ALA A 565 12.29 -4.26 -26.36
C ALA A 565 12.29 -2.85 -25.77
N VAL A 566 12.59 -1.85 -26.61
CA VAL A 566 12.59 -0.43 -26.23
C VAL A 566 11.18 0.01 -25.84
N GLU A 567 10.16 -0.53 -26.49
CA GLU A 567 8.75 -0.27 -26.24
C GLU A 567 8.33 -0.74 -24.84
N GLU A 568 8.86 -1.88 -24.37
CA GLU A 568 8.60 -2.37 -23.01
C GLU A 568 9.30 -1.48 -21.98
N ALA A 569 10.57 -1.11 -22.22
CA ALA A 569 11.31 -0.22 -21.33
C ALA A 569 10.68 1.19 -21.25
N ASN A 570 10.16 1.71 -22.36
CA ASN A 570 9.52 3.03 -22.42
C ASN A 570 8.31 3.17 -21.50
N LYS A 571 7.59 2.07 -21.20
CA LYS A 571 6.45 2.05 -20.27
C LYS A 571 6.82 2.44 -18.84
N PHE A 572 8.10 2.37 -18.50
CA PHE A 572 8.63 2.70 -17.18
C PHE A 572 9.34 4.06 -17.15
N THR A 573 9.27 4.84 -18.23
CA THR A 573 9.83 6.20 -18.29
C THR A 573 8.89 7.24 -17.68
N VAL A 574 9.39 8.46 -17.46
CA VAL A 574 8.63 9.57 -16.88
C VAL A 574 7.34 9.86 -17.66
N ALA A 575 7.40 9.86 -19.00
CA ALA A 575 6.26 10.22 -19.85
C ALA A 575 5.12 9.21 -19.81
N GLN A 576 5.42 7.91 -19.74
CA GLN A 576 4.40 6.86 -19.79
C GLN A 576 4.01 6.38 -18.40
N PHE A 577 4.97 6.21 -17.49
CA PHE A 577 4.70 5.56 -16.21
C PHE A 577 3.99 6.45 -15.19
N ILE A 578 4.38 7.72 -15.15
CA ILE A 578 3.81 8.71 -14.21
C ILE A 578 3.14 9.86 -14.94
N TYR A 579 2.97 9.75 -16.27
CA TYR A 579 2.42 10.79 -17.14
C TYR A 579 3.10 12.16 -16.92
N GLY A 580 4.41 12.14 -16.62
CA GLY A 580 5.15 13.29 -16.12
C GLY A 580 5.13 14.50 -17.05
N SER A 581 4.99 14.29 -18.35
CA SER A 581 4.89 15.37 -19.34
C SER A 581 3.69 16.29 -19.13
N SER A 582 2.63 15.84 -18.44
CA SER A 582 1.44 16.66 -18.17
C SER A 582 1.58 17.57 -16.94
N TRP A 583 2.48 17.25 -16.00
CA TRP A 583 2.52 17.92 -14.70
C TRP A 583 3.93 18.34 -14.24
N LEU A 584 5.01 17.68 -14.66
CA LEU A 584 6.37 18.08 -14.29
C LEU A 584 6.81 19.43 -14.85
N PRO A 585 6.41 19.86 -16.08
CA PRO A 585 6.85 21.15 -16.59
C PRO A 585 6.46 22.34 -15.67
N SER A 586 5.28 22.35 -15.05
CA SER A 586 4.90 23.44 -14.10
C SER A 586 5.72 23.43 -12.82
N THR A 587 6.36 22.30 -12.49
CA THR A 587 7.29 22.22 -11.36
C THR A 587 8.65 22.82 -11.69
N GLY A 588 8.91 23.04 -12.99
CA GLY A 588 10.13 23.54 -13.64
C GLY A 588 11.41 22.72 -13.38
N VAL A 589 11.30 21.57 -12.72
CA VAL A 589 12.40 20.61 -12.56
C VAL A 589 12.69 19.97 -13.91
N ALA A 590 13.98 19.92 -14.29
CA ALA A 590 14.39 19.25 -15.51
C ALA A 590 14.20 17.73 -15.40
N PHE A 591 13.70 17.11 -16.46
CA PHE A 591 13.50 15.67 -16.54
C PHE A 591 13.71 15.16 -17.96
N SER A 592 14.16 13.90 -18.10
CA SER A 592 14.06 13.17 -19.35
C SER A 592 12.70 12.48 -19.40
N ALA A 593 11.92 12.78 -20.43
CA ALA A 593 10.59 12.21 -20.62
C ALA A 593 10.64 10.71 -20.97
N GLY A 594 11.64 10.31 -21.77
CA GLY A 594 11.82 8.94 -22.26
C GLY A 594 13.23 8.41 -22.04
N LEU A 595 13.55 7.28 -22.69
CA LEU A 595 14.90 6.72 -22.72
C LEU A 595 15.82 7.64 -23.55
N SER A 596 17.02 7.91 -23.04
CA SER A 596 18.07 8.58 -23.82
C SER A 596 18.76 7.51 -24.69
N THR A 597 18.69 7.65 -26.01
CA THR A 597 19.40 6.79 -26.96
C THR A 597 20.89 7.02 -26.95
#